data_AF-A0A353CYJ3-F1
#
_entry.id   AF-A0A353CYJ3-F1
#
_cell.length_a   1.000
_cell.length_b   1.000
_cell.length_c   1.000
_cell.angle_alpha   90.00
_cell.angle_beta   90.00
_cell.angle_gamma   90.00
#
_symmetry.space_group_name_H-M   'P 1'
#
loop_
_entity.id
_entity.type
_entity.pdbx_description
1 polymer ?
#
loop_
_entity_poly.entity_id
_entity_poly.type
_entity_poly.pdbx_seq_one_letter_code
_entity_poly.pdbx_strand_id
1 'polypeptide(L)'
;MKIVYVRSYFSKFKTLYDYLEEALQRAGHEVYPFDYRAYGIPSRIRKYNKYIEDVGLYKINRDFTRLVEEVRPDMLLMLHGFTITASTLQNLKEKYGMITVNWLCDYPREFDIACHYASQFDHFLVSGSDALRRLRLAGHKNVHLFPFACEPLYHKPVELSPEEEKKL
;
A
#
# COMPACT_ATOMS: atom_id res chain seq x y z
N MET A 1 -8.18 -14.47 -7.45
CA MET A 1 -6.95 -13.98 -8.11
C MET A 1 -5.81 -14.00 -7.11
N LYS A 2 -4.58 -14.11 -7.58
CA LYS A 2 -3.36 -14.02 -6.76
C LYS A 2 -2.94 -12.57 -6.63
N ILE A 3 -2.86 -12.08 -5.41
CA ILE A 3 -2.52 -10.69 -5.10
C ILE A 3 -1.24 -10.68 -4.28
N VAL A 4 -0.17 -10.07 -4.81
CA VAL A 4 0.95 -9.68 -3.95
C VAL A 4 0.59 -8.36 -3.28
N TYR A 5 0.63 -8.36 -1.95
CA TYR A 5 0.16 -7.25 -1.13
C TYR A 5 1.30 -6.66 -0.31
N VAL A 6 1.82 -5.51 -0.74
CA VAL A 6 2.94 -4.84 -0.07
C VAL A 6 2.41 -4.03 1.11
N ARG A 7 2.87 -4.39 2.31
CA ARG A 7 2.38 -3.86 3.57
C ARG A 7 3.48 -3.53 4.56
N SER A 8 3.07 -2.88 5.65
CA SER A 8 3.90 -2.57 6.80
C SER A 8 3.33 -3.30 8.02
N TYR A 9 3.97 -4.38 8.46
CA TYR A 9 3.47 -5.14 9.61
C TYR A 9 3.81 -4.46 10.95
N PHE A 10 2.83 -4.46 11.86
CA PHE A 10 2.98 -3.99 13.23
C PHE A 10 2.46 -5.04 14.21
N SER A 11 3.35 -5.62 15.02
CA SER A 11 3.02 -6.75 15.89
C SER A 11 2.18 -6.40 17.12
N LYS A 12 2.01 -5.11 17.45
CA LYS A 12 1.38 -4.68 18.72
C LYS A 12 -0.14 -4.57 18.64
N PHE A 13 -0.70 -4.29 17.46
CA PHE A 13 -2.14 -4.12 17.26
C PHE A 13 -2.47 -4.26 15.77
N LYS A 14 -3.71 -4.64 15.46
CA LYS A 14 -4.19 -4.68 14.08
C LYS A 14 -4.28 -3.28 13.50
N THR A 15 -3.81 -3.16 12.28
CA THR A 15 -3.78 -1.93 11.51
C THR A 15 -4.68 -2.05 10.29
N LEU A 16 -4.84 -0.93 9.58
CA LEU A 16 -5.45 -0.92 8.25
C LEU A 16 -4.92 -2.04 7.35
N TYR A 17 -3.60 -2.30 7.41
CA TYR A 17 -2.95 -3.32 6.58
C TYR A 17 -3.53 -4.71 6.84
N ASP A 18 -3.83 -5.04 8.10
CA ASP A 18 -4.37 -6.33 8.50
C ASP A 18 -5.84 -6.46 8.10
N TYR A 19 -6.64 -5.40 8.32
CA TYR A 19 -8.05 -5.40 7.92
C TYR A 19 -8.23 -5.59 6.41
N LEU A 20 -7.39 -4.95 5.60
CA LEU A 20 -7.43 -5.08 4.14
C LEU A 20 -6.99 -6.45 3.65
N GLU A 21 -5.95 -7.03 4.24
CA GLU A 21 -5.54 -8.40 3.91
C GLU A 21 -6.66 -9.40 4.19
N GLU A 22 -7.28 -9.31 5.37
CA GLU A 22 -8.41 -10.16 5.73
C GLU A 22 -9.62 -9.92 4.81
N ALA A 23 -9.89 -8.68 4.42
CA ALA A 23 -10.98 -8.35 3.50
C ALA A 23 -10.75 -8.94 2.10
N LEU A 24 -9.52 -8.86 1.57
CA LEU A 24 -9.15 -9.48 0.30
C LEU A 24 -9.28 -11.01 0.34
N GLN A 25 -8.85 -11.63 1.44
CA GLN A 25 -9.00 -13.08 1.64
C GLN A 25 -10.47 -13.49 1.70
N ARG A 26 -11.31 -12.74 2.44
CA ARG A 26 -12.77 -12.97 2.49
C ARG A 26 -13.46 -12.77 1.14
N ALA A 27 -12.93 -11.90 0.29
CA ALA A 27 -13.39 -11.74 -1.09
C ALA A 27 -12.99 -12.91 -2.01
N GLY A 28 -12.30 -13.94 -1.49
CA GLY A 28 -11.90 -15.13 -2.25
C GLY A 28 -10.61 -14.95 -3.06
N HIS A 29 -9.74 -14.04 -2.63
CA HIS A 29 -8.42 -13.84 -3.25
C HIS A 29 -7.32 -14.57 -2.49
N GLU A 30 -6.33 -15.07 -3.23
CA GLU A 30 -5.10 -15.61 -2.66
C GLU A 30 -4.15 -14.44 -2.43
N VAL A 31 -3.91 -14.09 -1.15
CA VAL A 31 -3.13 -12.91 -0.78
C VAL A 31 -1.75 -13.34 -0.29
N TYR A 32 -0.72 -12.77 -0.90
CA TYR A 32 0.69 -13.00 -0.60
C TYR A 32 1.30 -11.71 -0.02
N PRO A 33 1.33 -11.55 1.31
CA PRO A 33 1.84 -10.35 1.93
C PRO A 33 3.36 -10.23 1.77
N PHE A 34 3.82 -9.03 1.42
CA PHE A 34 5.24 -8.66 1.44
C PHE A 34 5.44 -7.52 2.44
N ASP A 35 6.08 -7.83 3.58
CA ASP A 35 6.39 -6.83 4.61
C ASP A 35 7.78 -6.23 4.40
N TYR A 36 7.82 -5.00 3.89
CA TYR A 36 9.09 -4.31 3.66
C TYR A 36 9.78 -3.88 4.98
N ARG A 37 9.06 -3.86 6.11
CA ARG A 37 9.65 -3.48 7.41
C ARG A 37 10.50 -4.57 8.04
N ALA A 38 10.32 -5.82 7.63
CA ALA A 38 11.17 -6.94 8.02
C ALA A 38 12.66 -6.71 7.68
N TYR A 39 12.95 -5.82 6.72
CA TYR A 39 14.31 -5.47 6.28
C TYR A 39 15.01 -4.44 7.18
N GLY A 40 14.30 -3.93 8.19
CA GLY A 40 14.88 -3.58 9.49
C GLY A 40 16.13 -2.70 9.50
N ILE A 41 16.03 -1.46 8.98
CA ILE A 41 16.94 -0.39 9.41
C ILE A 41 16.09 0.83 9.73
N PRO A 42 16.02 1.23 11.02
CA PRO A 42 15.27 2.43 11.42
C PRO A 42 15.64 3.62 10.55
N SER A 43 14.63 4.35 10.07
CA SER A 43 14.83 5.51 9.20
C SER A 43 15.79 6.54 9.78
N ARG A 44 15.87 6.63 11.12
CA ARG A 44 16.83 7.47 11.85
C ARG A 44 18.29 7.06 11.62
N ILE A 45 18.58 5.77 11.44
CA ILE A 45 19.93 5.25 11.21
C ILE A 45 20.29 5.35 9.72
N ARG A 46 19.33 5.08 8.81
CA ARG A 46 19.50 5.25 7.36
C ARG A 46 19.98 6.65 6.97
N LYS A 47 19.47 7.68 7.64
CA LYS A 47 19.83 9.09 7.37
C LYS A 47 21.32 9.43 7.55
N TYR A 48 22.07 8.63 8.31
CA TYR A 48 23.48 8.89 8.56
C TYR A 48 24.42 8.17 7.59
N ASN A 49 23.92 7.16 6.86
CA ASN A 49 24.75 6.40 5.93
C ASN A 49 23.95 5.91 4.71
N LYS A 50 24.14 6.59 3.59
CA LYS A 50 23.50 6.28 2.29
C LYS A 50 23.77 4.85 1.81
N TYR A 51 24.97 4.31 2.06
CA TYR A 51 25.33 2.96 1.64
C TYR A 51 24.46 1.89 2.33
N ILE A 52 24.16 2.09 3.61
CA ILE A 52 23.30 1.19 4.39
C ILE A 52 21.86 1.22 3.84
N GLU A 53 21.39 2.40 3.44
CA GLU A 53 20.10 2.57 2.78
C GLU A 53 20.05 1.87 1.42
N ASP A 54 21.07 2.04 0.59
CA ASP A 54 21.14 1.45 -0.75
C ASP A 54 21.20 -0.08 -0.70
N VAL A 55 21.98 -0.66 0.23
CA VAL A 55 22.02 -2.12 0.45
C VAL A 55 20.67 -2.65 0.94
N GLY A 56 20.02 -1.92 1.85
CA GLY A 56 18.67 -2.26 2.32
C GLY A 56 17.65 -2.27 1.19
N LEU A 57 17.65 -1.22 0.36
CA LEU A 57 16.77 -1.11 -0.82
C LEU A 57 17.04 -2.21 -1.84
N TYR A 58 18.31 -2.52 -2.12
CA TYR A 58 18.67 -3.63 -3.01
C TYR A 58 18.10 -4.96 -2.50
N LYS A 59 18.26 -5.25 -1.21
CA LYS A 59 17.75 -6.49 -0.60
C LYS A 59 16.23 -6.56 -0.67
N ILE A 60 15.52 -5.47 -0.36
CA ILE A 60 14.06 -5.39 -0.45
C ILE A 60 13.60 -5.69 -1.88
N ASN A 61 14.18 -5.02 -2.88
CA ASN A 61 13.76 -5.17 -4.28
C ASN A 61 14.10 -6.56 -4.84
N ARG A 62 15.23 -7.14 -4.45
CA ARG A 62 15.61 -8.51 -4.82
C ARG A 62 14.62 -9.54 -4.28
N ASP A 63 14.29 -9.46 -2.99
CA ASP A 63 13.40 -10.43 -2.36
C ASP A 63 11.94 -10.23 -2.80
N PHE A 64 11.52 -8.98 -3.01
CA PHE A 64 10.24 -8.67 -3.64
C PHE A 64 10.14 -9.27 -5.05
N THR A 65 11.20 -9.11 -5.86
CA THR A 65 11.28 -9.72 -7.19
C THR A 65 11.06 -11.22 -7.09
N ARG A 66 11.83 -11.93 -6.25
CA ARG A 66 11.70 -13.38 -6.05
C ARG A 66 10.28 -13.80 -5.72
N LEU A 67 9.63 -13.13 -4.77
CA LEU A 67 8.23 -13.42 -4.43
C LEU A 67 7.31 -13.29 -5.65
N VAL A 68 7.45 -12.22 -6.44
CA VAL A 68 6.64 -12.02 -7.65
C VAL A 68 6.93 -13.10 -8.71
N GLU A 69 8.19 -13.51 -8.87
CA GLU A 69 8.56 -14.58 -9.82
C GLU A 69 8.00 -15.95 -9.42
N GLU A 70 7.94 -16.23 -8.11
CA GLU A 70 7.40 -17.48 -7.54
C GLU A 70 5.87 -17.51 -7.59
N VAL A 71 5.21 -16.43 -7.15
CA VAL A 71 3.75 -16.36 -7.03
C VAL A 71 3.08 -16.20 -8.39
N ARG A 72 3.68 -15.40 -9.28
CA ARG A 72 3.07 -14.91 -10.53
C ARG A 72 1.69 -14.29 -10.28
N PRO A 73 1.63 -13.15 -9.57
CA PRO A 73 0.37 -12.55 -9.20
C PRO A 73 -0.37 -11.95 -10.40
N ASP A 74 -1.70 -11.98 -10.34
CA ASP A 74 -2.57 -11.26 -11.26
C ASP A 74 -2.54 -9.74 -10.96
N MET A 75 -2.33 -9.39 -9.68
CA MET A 75 -2.31 -8.01 -9.21
C MET A 75 -1.24 -7.78 -8.14
N LEU A 76 -0.59 -6.61 -8.23
CA LEU A 76 0.21 -6.03 -7.18
C LEU A 76 -0.57 -4.90 -6.51
N LEU A 77 -0.86 -5.03 -5.23
CA LEU A 77 -1.44 -3.97 -4.41
C LEU A 77 -0.40 -3.45 -3.42
N MET A 78 -0.05 -2.18 -3.56
CA MET A 78 0.94 -1.53 -2.72
C MET A 78 0.28 -0.51 -1.79
N LEU A 79 0.46 -0.69 -0.49
CA LEU A 79 0.04 0.30 0.50
C LEU A 79 1.23 1.15 0.94
N HIS A 80 1.13 2.46 0.71
CA HIS A 80 2.15 3.43 1.13
C HIS A 80 3.58 3.12 0.62
N GLY A 81 3.73 2.74 -0.64
CA GLY A 81 5.01 2.27 -1.14
C GLY A 81 5.68 3.18 -2.16
N PHE A 82 6.88 3.64 -1.80
CA PHE A 82 7.95 4.06 -2.72
C PHE A 82 9.23 3.23 -2.50
N THR A 83 9.12 2.12 -1.76
CA THR A 83 10.26 1.28 -1.34
C THR A 83 10.64 0.26 -2.40
N ILE A 84 9.67 -0.19 -3.19
CA ILE A 84 9.93 -0.89 -4.45
C ILE A 84 10.27 0.18 -5.49
N THR A 85 11.43 0.06 -6.13
CA THR A 85 11.89 1.05 -7.09
C THR A 85 11.02 1.04 -8.34
N ALA A 86 10.88 2.20 -9.00
CA ALA A 86 10.20 2.29 -10.29
C ALA A 86 10.78 1.31 -11.32
N SER A 87 12.10 1.13 -11.35
CA SER A 87 12.76 0.16 -12.23
C SER A 87 12.34 -1.29 -11.97
N THR A 88 12.27 -1.70 -10.70
CA THR A 88 11.85 -3.06 -10.32
C THR A 88 10.38 -3.27 -10.68
N LEU A 89 9.54 -2.27 -10.40
CA LEU A 89 8.12 -2.31 -10.73
C LEU A 89 7.88 -2.44 -12.24
N GLN A 90 8.52 -1.58 -13.05
CA GLN A 90 8.41 -1.61 -14.52
C GLN A 90 8.85 -2.97 -15.09
N ASN A 91 10.04 -3.46 -14.68
CA ASN A 91 10.56 -4.74 -15.15
C ASN A 91 9.60 -5.90 -14.86
N LEU A 92 9.04 -5.97 -13.65
CA LEU A 92 8.10 -7.02 -13.26
C LEU A 92 6.77 -6.89 -13.99
N LYS A 93 6.28 -5.66 -14.15
CA LYS A 93 5.04 -5.37 -14.87
C LYS A 93 5.14 -5.78 -16.34
N GLU A 94 6.22 -5.41 -17.02
CA GLU A 94 6.47 -5.81 -18.41
C GLU A 94 6.63 -7.33 -18.56
N LYS A 95 7.33 -7.97 -17.61
CA LYS A 95 7.59 -9.41 -17.65
C LYS A 95 6.36 -10.28 -17.39
N TYR A 96 5.46 -9.83 -16.52
CA TYR A 96 4.35 -10.66 -16.01
C TYR A 96 2.95 -10.11 -16.32
N GLY A 97 2.82 -8.88 -16.82
CA GLY A 97 1.53 -8.30 -17.20
C GLY A 97 0.55 -8.09 -16.04
N MET A 98 1.05 -8.03 -14.80
CA MET A 98 0.22 -7.86 -13.60
C MET A 98 -0.39 -6.46 -13.53
N ILE A 99 -1.61 -6.36 -13.00
CA ILE A 99 -2.23 -5.06 -12.70
C ILE A 99 -1.52 -4.44 -11.50
N THR A 100 -1.01 -3.23 -11.66
CA THR A 100 -0.27 -2.53 -10.61
C THR A 100 -1.12 -1.43 -9.98
N VAL A 101 -1.37 -1.54 -8.68
CA VAL A 101 -2.16 -0.59 -7.90
C VAL A 101 -1.33 -0.08 -6.73
N ASN A 102 -1.24 1.24 -6.58
CA ASN A 102 -0.75 1.85 -5.34
C ASN A 102 -1.88 2.59 -4.65
N TRP A 103 -2.02 2.44 -3.34
CA TRP A 103 -2.95 3.20 -2.52
C TRP A 103 -2.21 3.98 -1.44
N LEU A 104 -2.32 5.30 -1.53
CA LEU A 104 -1.91 6.23 -0.49
C LEU A 104 -3.10 6.48 0.43
N CYS A 105 -3.08 5.81 1.58
CA CYS A 105 -4.17 5.89 2.55
C CYS A 105 -4.13 7.20 3.34
N ASP A 106 -2.93 7.79 3.48
CA ASP A 106 -2.71 9.14 4.00
C ASP A 106 -2.26 10.10 2.90
N TYR A 107 -2.35 11.39 3.19
CA TYR A 107 -1.78 12.43 2.33
C TYR A 107 -0.26 12.26 2.19
N PRO A 108 0.30 12.22 0.97
CA PRO A 108 1.74 12.09 0.80
C PRO A 108 2.46 13.33 1.31
N ARG A 109 3.32 13.14 2.32
CA ARG A 109 4.17 14.21 2.87
C ARG A 109 5.10 14.80 1.81
N GLU A 110 5.63 13.94 0.93
CA GLU A 110 6.51 14.28 -0.18
C GLU A 110 5.73 14.13 -1.49
N PHE A 111 4.93 15.15 -1.82
CA PHE A 111 3.98 15.08 -2.93
C PHE A 111 4.64 14.84 -4.30
N ASP A 112 5.83 15.37 -4.53
CA ASP A 112 6.55 15.20 -5.80
C ASP A 112 6.95 13.74 -6.04
N ILE A 113 7.28 13.01 -4.98
CA ILE A 113 7.54 11.56 -5.06
C ILE A 113 6.25 10.83 -5.43
N ALA A 114 5.11 11.20 -4.83
CA ALA A 114 3.82 10.63 -5.19
C ALA A 114 3.47 10.86 -6.66
N CYS A 115 3.72 12.07 -7.21
CA CYS A 115 3.56 12.35 -8.63
C CYS A 115 4.47 11.45 -9.50
N HIS A 116 5.76 11.35 -9.16
CA HIS A 116 6.69 10.51 -9.92
C HIS A 116 6.21 9.06 -10.01
N TYR A 117 5.76 8.51 -8.87
CA TYR A 117 5.26 7.13 -8.81
C TYR A 117 3.87 6.96 -9.41
N ALA A 118 3.00 7.97 -9.41
CA ALA A 118 1.66 7.87 -9.98
C ALA A 118 1.66 7.45 -11.46
N SER A 119 2.71 7.80 -12.21
CA SER A 119 2.88 7.38 -13.60
C SER A 119 3.39 5.94 -13.77
N GLN A 120 3.80 5.26 -12.70
CA GLN A 120 4.38 3.92 -12.73
C GLN A 120 3.34 2.81 -12.54
N PHE A 121 2.17 3.15 -11.98
CA PHE A 121 1.09 2.22 -11.68
C PHE A 121 -0.03 2.31 -12.71
N ASP A 122 -0.74 1.20 -12.92
CA ASP A 122 -1.97 1.19 -13.72
C ASP A 122 -3.08 1.98 -13.04
N HIS A 123 -3.15 1.87 -11.71
CA HIS A 123 -4.08 2.62 -10.87
C HIS A 123 -3.39 3.20 -9.64
N PHE A 124 -3.65 4.48 -9.38
CA PHE A 124 -3.11 5.17 -8.22
C PHE A 124 -4.26 5.74 -7.37
N LEU A 125 -4.47 5.13 -6.21
CA LEU A 125 -5.57 5.41 -5.31
C LEU A 125 -5.13 6.38 -4.21
N VAL A 126 -6.00 7.33 -3.88
CA VAL A 126 -5.80 8.28 -2.77
C VAL A 126 -7.07 8.39 -1.94
N SER A 127 -6.92 8.53 -0.63
CA SER A 127 -8.09 8.67 0.27
C SER A 127 -8.67 10.09 0.34
N GLY A 128 -7.87 11.11 -0.02
CA GLY A 128 -8.25 12.52 0.10
C GLY A 128 -8.52 13.21 -1.24
N SER A 129 -9.59 14.01 -1.30
CA SER A 129 -9.96 14.77 -2.50
C SER A 129 -8.92 15.82 -2.93
N ASP A 130 -8.19 16.44 -1.99
CA ASP A 130 -7.11 17.38 -2.33
C ASP A 130 -5.94 16.69 -3.05
N ALA A 131 -5.52 15.51 -2.55
CA ALA A 131 -4.45 14.75 -3.20
C ALA A 131 -4.85 14.35 -4.62
N LEU A 132 -6.09 13.89 -4.81
CA LEU A 132 -6.63 13.57 -6.13
C LEU A 132 -6.60 14.77 -7.07
N ARG A 133 -7.10 15.93 -6.60
CA ARG A 133 -7.12 17.16 -7.38
C ARG A 133 -5.72 17.56 -7.83
N ARG A 134 -4.75 17.55 -6.90
CA ARG A 134 -3.36 17.92 -7.20
C ARG A 134 -2.70 16.95 -8.20
N LEU A 135 -2.93 15.64 -8.06
CA LEU A 135 -2.41 14.65 -9.01
C LEU A 135 -3.00 14.83 -10.42
N ARG A 136 -4.30 15.12 -10.53
CA ARG A 136 -4.94 15.41 -11.82
C ARG A 136 -4.41 16.69 -12.45
N LEU A 137 -4.20 17.75 -11.65
CA LEU A 137 -3.58 18.99 -12.12
C LEU A 137 -2.13 18.78 -12.60
N ALA A 138 -1.41 17.81 -12.03
CA ALA A 138 -0.10 17.38 -12.49
C ALA A 138 -0.14 16.47 -13.75
N GLY A 139 -1.33 16.20 -14.30
CA GLY A 139 -1.51 15.46 -15.56
C GLY A 139 -1.72 13.95 -15.42
N HIS A 140 -1.77 13.41 -14.20
CA HIS A 140 -2.03 11.99 -13.99
C HIS A 140 -3.50 11.64 -14.26
N LYS A 141 -3.73 10.65 -15.14
CA LYS A 141 -5.08 10.25 -15.59
C LYS A 141 -5.64 9.07 -14.81
N ASN A 142 -4.80 8.13 -14.41
CA ASN A 142 -5.21 6.90 -13.73
C ASN A 142 -5.17 7.04 -12.21
N VAL A 143 -5.67 8.18 -11.72
CA VAL A 143 -5.74 8.51 -10.29
C VAL A 143 -7.20 8.53 -9.84
N HIS A 144 -7.49 7.85 -8.72
CA HIS A 144 -8.85 7.61 -8.26
C HIS A 144 -9.00 7.93 -6.77
N LEU A 145 -10.17 8.44 -6.39
CA LEU A 145 -10.55 8.56 -4.98
C LEU A 145 -10.92 7.17 -4.48
N PHE A 146 -10.29 6.72 -3.39
CA PHE A 146 -10.61 5.47 -2.72
C PHE A 146 -10.62 5.72 -1.21
N PRO A 147 -11.77 6.20 -0.67
CA PRO A 147 -11.88 6.54 0.74
C PRO A 147 -11.93 5.27 1.59
N PHE A 148 -11.68 5.42 2.88
CA PHE A 148 -11.83 4.33 3.83
C PHE A 148 -13.29 3.86 3.94
N ALA A 149 -13.44 2.56 4.16
CA ALA A 149 -14.69 1.94 4.54
C ALA A 149 -14.60 1.36 5.95
N CYS A 150 -15.74 1.19 6.60
CA CYS A 150 -15.82 0.49 7.87
C CYS A 150 -15.69 -1.01 7.64
N GLU A 151 -14.86 -1.68 8.45
CA GLU A 151 -14.82 -3.15 8.46
C GLU A 151 -15.97 -3.69 9.32
N PRO A 152 -17.01 -4.31 8.72
CA PRO A 152 -18.22 -4.71 9.45
C PRO A 152 -18.00 -5.78 10.51
N LEU A 153 -16.90 -6.55 10.44
CA LEU A 153 -16.57 -7.51 11.50
C LEU A 153 -16.17 -6.84 12.81
N TYR A 154 -15.56 -5.65 12.76
CA TYR A 154 -15.10 -4.92 13.94
C TYR A 154 -15.96 -3.68 14.25
N HIS A 155 -16.51 -3.02 13.24
CA HIS A 155 -17.35 -1.83 13.37
C HIS A 155 -18.81 -2.23 13.27
N LYS A 156 -19.43 -2.45 14.43
CA LYS A 156 -20.85 -2.84 14.53
C LYS A 156 -21.63 -1.72 15.22
N PRO A 157 -22.93 -1.55 14.88
CA PRO A 157 -23.81 -0.73 15.68
C PRO A 157 -23.75 -1.15 17.15
N VAL A 158 -23.79 -0.16 18.04
CA VAL A 158 -23.86 -0.38 19.49
C VAL A 158 -25.27 -0.05 19.93
N GLU A 159 -25.88 -0.90 20.75
CA GLU A 159 -27.13 -0.58 21.43
C GLU A 159 -26.85 0.42 22.54
N LEU A 160 -27.55 1.55 22.50
CA LEU A 160 -27.42 2.58 23.53
C LEU A 160 -28.22 2.18 24.77
N SER A 161 -27.71 2.53 25.94
CA SER A 161 -28.52 2.49 27.16
C SER A 161 -29.58 3.60 27.15
N PRO A 162 -30.71 3.44 27.88
CA PRO A 162 -31.72 4.49 28.01
C PRO A 162 -31.17 5.84 28.50
N GLU A 163 -30.09 5.82 29.29
CA GLU A 163 -29.39 7.01 29.77
C GLU A 163 -28.55 7.70 28.69
N GLU A 164 -27.98 6.94 27.76
CA GLU A 164 -27.22 7.46 26.62
C GLU A 164 -28.13 8.03 25.54
N GLU A 165 -29.28 7.40 25.28
CA GLU A 165 -30.29 7.92 24.36
C GLU A 165 -30.81 9.30 24.76
N LYS A 166 -30.95 9.56 26.07
CA LYS A 166 -31.40 10.87 26.59
C LYS A 166 -30.37 12.00 26.41
N LYS A 167 -29.13 11.69 26.04
CA LYS A 167 -28.02 12.66 25.88
C LYS A 167 -27.71 13.00 24.41
N LEU A 168 -28.35 12.33 23.45
CA LEU A 168 -28.29 12.65 22.02
C LEU A 168 -29.28 13.75 21.66
#